data_AF-A0A2Z5X503-F1
#
_entry.id   AF-A0A2Z5X503-F1
#
_cell.length_a   1.000
_cell.length_b   1.000
_cell.length_c   1.000
_cell.angle_alpha   90.00
_cell.angle_beta   90.00
_cell.angle_gamma   90.00
#
_symmetry.space_group_name_H-M   'P 1'
#
loop_
_entity.id
_entity.type
_entity.pdbx_description
1 polymer ?
#
loop_
_entity_poly.entity_id
_entity_poly.type
_entity_poly.pdbx_seq_one_letter_code
_entity_poly.pdbx_strand_id
1 'polypeptide(L)' 'MKISANIPDVLYQQLERFAEKEQISIEGLVTIALSSQIALWSTRDYLEEKAKHVNWDAFQKVLAKVPNVELDECDHL' A
#
# COMPACT_ATOMS: atom_id res chain seq x y z
N MET A 1 21.79 -11.45 -7.31
CA MET A 1 21.88 -11.88 -5.89
C MET A 1 20.93 -13.06 -5.69
N LYS A 2 21.22 -14.00 -4.80
CA LYS A 2 20.41 -15.21 -4.57
C LYS A 2 19.93 -15.23 -3.12
N ILE A 3 18.64 -15.51 -2.92
CA ILE A 3 18.03 -15.74 -1.60
C ILE A 3 17.64 -17.21 -1.53
N SER A 4 17.81 -17.85 -0.38
CA SER A 4 17.40 -19.24 -0.15
C SER A 4 16.70 -19.33 1.20
N ALA A 5 15.53 -19.96 1.22
CA ALA A 5 14.70 -20.11 2.40
C ALA A 5 14.09 -21.51 2.40
N ASN A 6 13.93 -22.10 3.58
CA ASN A 6 13.19 -23.34 3.74
C ASN A 6 11.73 -23.01 4.04
N ILE A 7 10.80 -23.55 3.25
CA ILE A 7 9.36 -23.31 3.43
C ILE A 7 8.62 -24.63 3.57
N PRO A 8 7.46 -24.67 4.26
CA PRO A 8 6.65 -25.88 4.34
C PRO A 8 6.16 -26.34 2.97
N ASP A 9 6.09 -27.65 2.74
CA ASP A 9 5.64 -28.24 1.46
C ASP A 9 4.26 -27.73 1.03
N VAL A 10 3.36 -27.54 1.98
CA VAL A 10 2.01 -27.02 1.72
C VAL A 10 2.07 -25.63 1.07
N LEU A 11 3.00 -24.77 1.52
CA LEU A 11 3.17 -23.44 0.95
C LEU A 11 3.79 -23.51 -0.43
N TYR A 12 4.79 -24.39 -0.61
CA TYR A 12 5.40 -24.61 -1.93
C TYR A 12 4.36 -25.07 -2.97
N GLN A 13 3.50 -26.04 -2.62
CA GLN A 13 2.40 -26.50 -3.48
C GLN A 13 1.40 -25.39 -3.82
N GLN A 14 1.15 -24.45 -2.91
CA GLN A 14 0.32 -23.28 -3.20
C GLN A 14 1.01 -22.35 -4.21
N LEU A 15 2.31 -22.08 -4.03
CA LEU A 15 3.08 -21.25 -4.96
C LEU A 15 3.08 -21.84 -6.37
N GLU A 16 3.25 -23.17 -6.51
CA GLU A 16 3.15 -23.85 -7.81
C GLU A 16 1.79 -23.62 -8.49
N ARG A 17 0.69 -23.85 -7.76
CA ARG A 17 -0.66 -23.65 -8.31
C ARG A 17 -0.91 -22.21 -8.76
N PHE A 18 -0.44 -21.23 -7.99
CA PHE A 18 -0.59 -19.82 -8.36
C PHE A 18 0.31 -19.44 -9.54
N ALA A 19 1.54 -19.92 -9.57
CA ALA A 19 2.49 -19.70 -10.65
C ALA A 19 1.96 -20.26 -11.98
N GLU A 20 1.42 -21.48 -11.96
CA GLU A 20 0.76 -22.11 -13.11
C GLU A 20 -0.45 -21.31 -13.60
N LYS A 21 -1.33 -20.91 -12.67
CA LYS A 21 -2.53 -20.13 -12.99
C LYS A 21 -2.20 -18.80 -13.66
N GLU A 22 -1.22 -18.08 -13.13
CA GLU A 22 -0.82 -16.75 -13.61
C GLU A 22 0.24 -16.82 -14.73
N GLN A 23 0.65 -18.03 -15.15
CA GLN A 23 1.67 -18.28 -16.17
C GLN A 23 3.00 -17.55 -15.93
N ILE A 24 3.46 -17.54 -14.67
CA ILE A 24 4.74 -16.95 -14.27
C ILE A 24 5.59 -17.97 -13.53
N SER A 25 6.91 -17.75 -13.47
CA SER A 25 7.77 -18.61 -12.67
C SER A 25 7.53 -18.40 -11.16
N ILE A 26 7.80 -19.42 -10.35
CA ILE A 26 7.74 -19.32 -8.88
C ILE A 26 8.66 -18.18 -8.39
N GLU A 27 9.86 -18.06 -8.97
CA GLU A 27 10.80 -16.99 -8.63
C GLU A 27 10.22 -15.59 -8.94
N GLY A 28 9.55 -15.44 -10.08
CA GLY A 28 8.87 -14.21 -10.46
C GLY A 28 7.73 -13.88 -9.50
N LEU A 29 6.91 -14.88 -9.18
CA LEU A 29 5.80 -14.75 -8.22
C LEU A 29 6.31 -14.34 -6.83
N VAL A 30 7.37 -14.98 -6.34
CA VAL A 30 8.02 -14.65 -5.07
C VAL A 30 8.56 -13.21 -5.11
N THR A 31 9.20 -12.81 -6.21
CA THR A 31 9.74 -11.45 -6.38
C THR A 31 8.65 -10.39 -6.32
N ILE A 32 7.51 -10.61 -6.98
CA ILE A 32 6.36 -9.71 -6.96
C ILE A 32 5.78 -9.62 -5.55
N ALA A 33 5.57 -10.75 -4.89
CA ALA A 33 5.03 -10.81 -3.53
C ALA A 33 5.93 -10.08 -2.52
N LEU A 34 7.25 -10.30 -2.58
CA LEU A 34 8.22 -9.59 -1.76
C LEU A 34 8.22 -8.09 -2.01
N SER A 35 8.18 -7.67 -3.28
CA SER A 35 8.14 -6.25 -3.64
C SER A 35 6.88 -5.57 -3.10
N SER A 36 5.73 -6.24 -3.23
CA SER A 36 4.46 -5.76 -2.68
C SER A 36 4.52 -5.65 -1.15
N GLN A 37 5.04 -6.67 -0.48
CA GLN A 37 5.16 -6.68 0.98
C GLN A 37 6.05 -5.53 1.49
N ILE A 38 7.19 -5.30 0.85
CA ILE A 38 8.11 -4.20 1.18
C ILE A 38 7.43 -2.85 0.95
N ALA A 39 6.72 -2.66 -0.16
CA ALA A 39 6.00 -1.42 -0.44
C ALA A 39 4.91 -1.13 0.60
N LEU A 40 4.17 -2.16 1.02
CA LEU A 40 3.15 -2.05 2.06
C LEU A 40 3.74 -1.60 3.39
N TRP A 41 4.81 -2.26 3.85
CA TRP A 41 5.49 -1.86 5.09
C TRP A 41 6.08 -0.46 5.01
N SER A 42 6.75 -0.12 3.91
CA SER A 42 7.33 1.20 3.71
C SER A 42 6.27 2.31 3.73
N THR A 43 5.11 2.04 3.11
CA THR A 43 3.98 2.98 3.11
C THR A 43 3.38 3.13 4.49
N ARG A 44 3.19 2.02 5.22
CA ARG A 44 2.68 2.04 6.59
C ARG A 44 3.59 2.86 7.49
N ASP A 45 4.88 2.56 7.48
CA ASP A 45 5.86 3.25 8.33
C ASP A 45 5.95 4.74 7.98
N TYR A 46 5.85 5.09 6.69
CA TYR A 46 5.75 6.49 6.25
C TYR A 46 4.51 7.20 6.81
N LEU A 47 3.33 6.56 6.72
CA LEU A 47 2.08 7.14 7.23
C LEU A 47 2.09 7.27 8.76
N GLU A 48 2.60 6.27 9.48
CA GLU A 48 2.74 6.31 10.94
C GLU A 48 3.65 7.46 11.37
N GLU A 49 4.79 7.66 10.69
CA GLU A 49 5.71 8.75 11.00
C GLU A 49 5.09 10.12 10.72
N LYS A 50 4.35 10.27 9.63
CA LYS A 50 3.61 11.50 9.34
C LYS A 50 2.53 11.75 10.40
N ALA A 51 1.80 10.73 10.81
CA ALA A 51 0.73 10.84 11.80
C ALA A 51 1.22 11.40 13.15
N LYS A 52 2.45 11.07 13.58
CA LYS A 52 3.05 11.64 14.82
C LYS A 52 3.16 13.17 14.79
N HIS A 53 3.28 13.75 13.60
CA HIS A 53 3.46 15.19 13.41
C HIS A 53 2.14 15.90 13.11
N VAL A 54 1.01 15.18 13.05
CA VAL A 54 -0.31 15.77 12.77
C VAL A 54 -0.85 16.44 14.04
N ASN A 55 -1.12 17.74 13.94
CA ASN A 55 -1.94 18.45 14.91
C ASN A 55 -3.37 18.56 14.38
N TRP A 56 -4.24 17.67 14.85
CA TRP A 56 -5.64 17.62 14.42
C TRP A 56 -6.42 18.90 14.74
N ASP A 57 -6.16 19.56 15.86
CA ASP A 57 -6.82 20.83 16.21
C ASP A 57 -6.43 21.95 15.24
N ALA A 58 -5.13 22.08 14.93
CA ALA A 58 -4.66 23.04 13.94
C ALA A 58 -5.25 22.76 12.55
N PHE A 59 -5.33 21.48 12.16
CA PHE A 59 -5.94 21.06 10.91
C PHE A 59 -7.42 21.45 10.83
N GLN A 60 -8.21 21.14 11.87
CA GLN A 60 -9.63 21.50 11.93
C GLN A 60 -9.84 23.02 11.92
N LYS A 61 -8.99 23.79 12.61
CA LYS A 61 -9.02 25.26 12.57
C LYS A 61 -8.79 25.83 11.18
N VAL A 62 -7.95 25.18 10.36
CA VAL A 62 -7.75 25.59 8.96
C VAL A 62 -8.95 25.21 8.11
N LEU A 63 -9.48 23.99 8.25
CA LEU A 63 -10.67 23.55 7.52
C LEU A 63 -11.90 24.42 7.81
N ALA A 64 -12.07 24.87 9.06
CA ALA A 64 -13.16 25.77 9.44
C ALA A 64 -13.12 27.15 8.76
N LYS A 65 -11.99 27.53 8.14
CA LYS A 65 -11.89 28.77 7.36
C LYS A 65 -12.49 28.63 5.96
N VAL A 66 -12.71 27.40 5.48
CA VAL A 66 -13.35 27.17 4.20
C VAL A 66 -14.84 27.49 4.35
N PRO A 67 -15.38 28.48 3.63
CA PRO A 67 -16.78 28.84 3.73
C PRO A 67 -17.64 27.69 3.18
N ASN A 68 -18.60 27.22 3.99
CA ASN A 68 -19.56 26.21 3.56
C ASN A 68 -20.71 26.88 2.79
N VAL A 69 -20.39 27.39 1.60
CA VAL A 69 -21.32 28.08 0.70
C VAL A 69 -21.45 27.31 -0.61
N GLU A 70 -22.56 27.54 -1.31
CA GLU A 70 -22.76 26.99 -2.66
C GLU A 70 -21.66 27.50 -3.59
N LEU A 71 -21.24 26.63 -4.52
CA LEU A 71 -20.19 26.95 -5.49
C LEU A 71 -20.67 28.07 -6.41
N ASP A 72 -19.73 28.89 -6.89
CA ASP A 72 -20.06 29.91 -7.88
C ASP A 72 -20.53 29.22 -9.18
N GLU A 73 -21.42 29.88 -9.93
CA GLU A 73 -22.00 29.32 -11.16
C GLU A 73 -20.92 28.88 -12.19
N CYS A 74 -19.74 29.49 -12.15
CA CYS A 74 -18.59 29.15 -13.01
C CYS A 74 -17.77 27.93 -12.55
N ASP A 75 -17.97 27.43 -11.33
CA ASP A 75 -17.27 26.27 -10.74
C ASP A 75 -18.11 24.98 -10.80
N HIS A 76 -19.32 25.04 -11.37
CA HIS A 76 -20.10 23.85 -11.72
C HIS A 76 -19.54 23.23 -13.01
N LEU A 77 -18.76 22.14 -12.87
CA LEU A 77 -18.29 21.29 -13.98
C LEU A 77 -19.39 20.40 -14.56
#